data_AF-A0A536UPB4-F1
#
_entry.id   AF-A0A536UPB4-F1
#
_cell.length_a   1.000
_cell.length_b   1.000
_cell.length_c   1.000
_cell.angle_alpha   90.00
_cell.angle_beta   90.00
_cell.angle_gamma   90.00
#
_symmetry.space_group_name_H-M   'P 1'
#
loop_
_entity.id
_entity.type
_entity.pdbx_description
1 polymer ?
#
loop_
_entity_poly.entity_id
_entity_poly.type
_entity_poly.pdbx_seq_one_letter_code
_entity_poly.pdbx_strand_id
1 'polypeptide(L)'
;MKVHGEHRTTIWPAPARDAVFVIDQRWLPHRLSTARLADADAVATAIREMWVRGAPLIGAAAAFGLALQTGHDGSDAALQAAAQRLQQTRPTAVNLAWAVRRMLERLLPLAPSQRRDAAWAEAERIAQEDVACNEAIGAHGAVLLASAAQRKSGRLNVLTHCNAGWLATVDWGTALAPIYKARDAGVD
;
A
#
# COMPACT_ATOMS: atom_id res chain seq x y z
N MET A 1 -1.29 11.19 -4.03
CA MET A 1 -1.27 11.78 -5.40
C MET A 1 -2.57 12.53 -5.65
N LYS A 2 -2.59 13.55 -6.53
CA LYS A 2 -3.81 14.33 -6.78
C LYS A 2 -4.71 13.67 -7.82
N VAL A 3 -5.96 13.36 -7.44
CA VAL A 3 -7.01 12.86 -8.32
C VAL A 3 -8.13 13.90 -8.32
N HIS A 4 -8.40 14.52 -9.48
CA HIS A 4 -9.31 15.67 -9.60
C HIS A 4 -8.95 16.83 -8.64
N GLY A 5 -7.65 17.06 -8.41
CA GLY A 5 -7.15 18.12 -7.53
C GLY A 5 -7.02 17.74 -6.06
N GLU A 6 -7.65 16.63 -5.62
CA GLU A 6 -7.63 16.18 -4.24
C GLU A 6 -6.56 15.12 -4.01
N HIS A 7 -5.82 15.23 -2.89
CA HIS A 7 -4.87 14.19 -2.51
C HIS A 7 -5.62 12.91 -2.11
N ARG A 8 -5.24 11.79 -2.73
CA ARG A 8 -5.78 10.46 -2.44
C ARG A 8 -4.65 9.45 -2.32
N THR A 9 -4.79 8.55 -1.34
CA THR A 9 -4.05 7.29 -1.25
C THR A 9 -4.84 6.18 -1.95
N THR A 10 -4.19 5.06 -2.20
CA THR A 10 -4.84 3.88 -2.82
C THR A 10 -5.63 3.02 -1.84
N ILE A 11 -5.36 3.19 -0.54
CA ILE A 11 -5.98 2.47 0.57
C ILE A 11 -6.13 3.40 1.78
N TRP A 12 -7.28 3.37 2.45
CA TRP A 12 -7.54 4.17 3.66
C TRP A 12 -8.58 3.51 4.57
N PRO A 13 -8.45 3.63 5.90
CA PRO A 13 -9.42 3.07 6.84
C PRO A 13 -10.78 3.81 6.79
N ALA A 14 -11.86 3.09 7.04
CA ALA A 14 -13.13 3.72 7.38
C ALA A 14 -13.04 4.39 8.78
N PRO A 15 -13.74 5.53 9.03
CA PRO A 15 -13.64 6.23 10.31
C PRO A 15 -13.96 5.36 11.54
N ALA A 16 -14.87 4.40 11.40
CA ALA A 16 -15.28 3.50 12.48
C ALA A 16 -14.33 2.30 12.67
N ARG A 17 -13.27 2.18 11.83
CA ARG A 17 -12.33 1.04 11.87
C ARG A 17 -13.06 -0.32 11.80
N ASP A 18 -14.02 -0.38 10.90
CA ASP A 18 -14.88 -1.53 10.58
C ASP A 18 -14.73 -1.97 9.11
N ALA A 19 -13.96 -1.21 8.33
CA ALA A 19 -13.62 -1.52 6.95
C ALA A 19 -12.36 -0.75 6.52
N VAL A 20 -11.81 -1.17 5.39
CA VAL A 20 -10.82 -0.42 4.63
C VAL A 20 -11.35 -0.17 3.22
N PHE A 21 -11.16 1.03 2.71
CA PHE A 21 -11.47 1.36 1.33
C PHE A 21 -10.23 1.21 0.47
N VAL A 22 -10.40 0.73 -0.76
CA VAL A 22 -9.34 0.63 -1.76
C VAL A 22 -9.82 1.17 -3.10
N ILE A 23 -8.89 1.69 -3.91
CA ILE A 23 -9.16 1.90 -5.34
C ILE A 23 -9.19 0.53 -6.03
N ASP A 24 -10.32 0.19 -6.65
CA ASP A 24 -10.46 -1.04 -7.43
C ASP A 24 -9.82 -0.84 -8.81
N GLN A 25 -8.58 -1.31 -8.95
CA GLN A 25 -7.76 -1.07 -10.12
C GLN A 25 -8.21 -1.82 -11.37
N ARG A 26 -9.16 -2.77 -11.26
CA ARG A 26 -9.70 -3.51 -12.42
C ARG A 26 -10.45 -2.61 -13.39
N TRP A 27 -10.99 -1.50 -12.89
CA TRP A 27 -11.78 -0.56 -13.66
C TRP A 27 -10.95 0.54 -14.32
N LEU A 28 -9.68 0.68 -13.94
CA LEU A 28 -8.78 1.65 -14.55
C LEU A 28 -8.34 1.18 -15.95
N PRO A 29 -8.15 2.09 -16.92
CA PRO A 29 -8.22 3.55 -16.79
C PRO A 29 -9.63 4.15 -17.01
N HIS A 30 -10.63 3.33 -17.35
CA HIS A 30 -11.93 3.81 -17.81
C HIS A 30 -12.84 4.34 -16.70
N ARG A 31 -12.68 3.85 -15.47
CA ARG A 31 -13.50 4.24 -14.33
C ARG A 31 -12.68 4.20 -13.04
N LEU A 32 -12.71 5.30 -12.31
CA LEU A 32 -12.26 5.34 -10.92
C LEU A 32 -13.38 4.79 -10.03
N SER A 33 -13.15 3.62 -9.44
CA SER A 33 -14.08 2.97 -8.52
C SER A 33 -13.39 2.64 -7.21
N THR A 34 -14.13 2.70 -6.10
CA THR A 34 -13.64 2.35 -4.77
C THR A 34 -14.41 1.16 -4.21
N ALA A 35 -13.72 0.21 -3.62
CA ALA A 35 -14.32 -0.93 -2.93
C ALA A 35 -14.17 -0.79 -1.41
N ARG A 36 -15.22 -1.12 -0.66
CA ARG A 36 -15.20 -1.21 0.81
C ARG A 36 -15.00 -2.67 1.20
N LEU A 37 -13.92 -2.96 1.93
CA LEU A 37 -13.56 -4.30 2.39
C LEU A 37 -13.79 -4.37 3.90
N ALA A 38 -14.72 -5.23 4.34
CA ALA A 38 -15.22 -5.24 5.72
C ALA A 38 -14.55 -6.30 6.62
N ASP A 39 -13.84 -7.27 6.03
CA ASP A 39 -13.23 -8.38 6.74
C ASP A 39 -11.96 -8.87 6.03
N ALA A 40 -11.26 -9.81 6.66
CA ALA A 40 -10.02 -10.37 6.12
C ALA A 40 -10.23 -11.16 4.81
N ASP A 41 -11.44 -11.71 4.56
CA ASP A 41 -11.77 -12.45 3.35
C ASP A 41 -12.00 -11.55 2.14
N ALA A 42 -12.66 -10.42 2.35
CA ALA A 42 -12.80 -9.36 1.36
C ALA A 42 -11.42 -8.80 0.98
N VAL A 43 -10.53 -8.60 1.95
CA VAL A 43 -9.13 -8.22 1.68
C VAL A 43 -8.38 -9.30 0.91
N ALA A 44 -8.51 -10.56 1.31
CA ALA A 44 -7.87 -11.67 0.61
C ALA A 44 -8.33 -11.79 -0.85
N THR A 45 -9.64 -11.61 -1.08
CA THR A 45 -10.24 -11.54 -2.42
C THR A 45 -9.67 -10.37 -3.21
N ALA A 46 -9.64 -9.17 -2.64
CA ALA A 46 -9.12 -7.99 -3.31
C ALA A 46 -7.64 -8.14 -3.75
N ILE A 47 -6.81 -8.83 -2.95
CA ILE A 47 -5.42 -9.11 -3.30
C ILE A 47 -5.32 -10.18 -4.39
N ARG A 48 -6.06 -11.30 -4.24
CA ARG A 48 -6.02 -12.46 -5.14
C ARG A 48 -6.51 -12.09 -6.54
N GLU A 49 -7.64 -11.40 -6.60
CA GLU A 49 -8.31 -10.97 -7.83
C GLU A 49 -7.76 -9.64 -8.38
N MET A 50 -6.65 -9.16 -7.82
CA MET A 50 -5.90 -7.98 -8.28
C MET A 50 -6.71 -6.66 -8.33
N TRP A 51 -7.64 -6.47 -7.40
CA TRP A 51 -8.29 -5.18 -7.17
C TRP A 51 -7.25 -4.20 -6.61
N VAL A 52 -6.42 -4.72 -5.70
CA VAL A 52 -5.17 -4.09 -5.25
C VAL A 52 -3.98 -4.86 -5.81
N ARG A 53 -3.02 -4.12 -6.38
CA ARG A 53 -1.79 -4.69 -6.95
C ARG A 53 -0.63 -3.73 -6.79
N GLY A 54 0.58 -4.28 -6.78
CA GLY A 54 1.81 -3.60 -6.39
C GLY A 54 2.27 -4.08 -5.02
N ALA A 55 3.53 -4.50 -4.92
CA ALA A 55 4.00 -5.23 -3.74
C ALA A 55 3.81 -4.45 -2.44
N PRO A 56 4.13 -3.13 -2.36
CA PRO A 56 3.91 -2.39 -1.12
C PRO A 56 2.43 -2.22 -0.77
N LEU A 57 1.57 -1.92 -1.75
CA LEU A 57 0.12 -1.82 -1.53
C LEU A 57 -0.49 -3.13 -1.03
N ILE A 58 -0.06 -4.27 -1.59
CA ILE A 58 -0.51 -5.59 -1.13
C ILE A 58 -0.10 -5.83 0.34
N GLY A 59 1.09 -5.41 0.74
CA GLY A 59 1.53 -5.47 2.14
C GLY A 59 0.65 -4.65 3.08
N ALA A 60 0.38 -3.39 2.73
CA ALA A 60 -0.51 -2.53 3.51
C ALA A 60 -1.94 -3.09 3.59
N ALA A 61 -2.48 -3.61 2.48
CA ALA A 61 -3.80 -4.23 2.44
C ALA A 61 -3.88 -5.44 3.39
N ALA A 62 -2.88 -6.33 3.38
CA ALA A 62 -2.85 -7.48 4.29
C ALA A 62 -2.76 -7.06 5.78
N ALA A 63 -2.04 -5.99 6.09
CA ALA A 63 -2.01 -5.45 7.45
C ALA A 63 -3.41 -4.98 7.90
N PHE A 64 -4.14 -4.25 7.06
CA PHE A 64 -5.54 -3.89 7.34
C PHE A 64 -6.45 -5.12 7.43
N GLY A 65 -6.22 -6.17 6.63
CA GLY A 65 -6.94 -7.44 6.74
C GLY A 65 -6.83 -8.07 8.13
N LEU A 66 -5.62 -8.09 8.71
CA LEU A 66 -5.41 -8.56 10.09
C LEU A 66 -6.03 -7.62 11.13
N ALA A 67 -6.00 -6.30 10.90
CA ALA A 67 -6.69 -5.36 11.77
C ALA A 67 -8.22 -5.59 11.79
N LEU A 68 -8.83 -5.84 10.63
CA LEU A 68 -10.24 -6.22 10.52
C LEU A 68 -10.53 -7.55 11.23
N GLN A 69 -9.65 -8.54 11.12
CA GLN A 69 -9.79 -9.82 11.80
C GLN A 69 -9.91 -9.63 13.32
N THR A 70 -9.10 -8.75 13.93
CA THR A 70 -9.17 -8.51 15.39
C THR A 70 -10.50 -7.92 15.87
N GLY A 71 -11.26 -7.26 14.98
CA GLY A 71 -12.60 -6.76 15.28
C GLY A 71 -13.68 -7.86 15.25
N HIS A 72 -13.41 -8.99 14.59
CA HIS A 72 -14.30 -10.14 14.51
C HIS A 72 -13.93 -11.22 15.53
N ASP A 73 -12.68 -11.68 15.48
CA ASP A 73 -12.08 -12.62 16.42
C ASP A 73 -10.58 -12.35 16.50
N GLY A 74 -10.16 -11.81 17.65
CA GLY A 74 -8.78 -11.49 17.96
C GLY A 74 -8.00 -12.61 18.65
N SER A 75 -8.52 -13.84 18.70
CA SER A 75 -7.80 -14.99 19.27
C SER A 75 -6.56 -15.37 18.45
N ASP A 76 -5.60 -16.05 19.08
CA ASP A 76 -4.36 -16.48 18.43
C ASP A 76 -4.64 -17.36 17.21
N ALA A 77 -5.56 -18.31 17.36
CA ALA A 77 -5.95 -19.23 16.29
C ALA A 77 -6.57 -18.49 15.11
N ALA A 78 -7.47 -17.53 15.36
CA ALA A 78 -8.12 -16.75 14.31
C ALA A 78 -7.12 -15.83 13.58
N LEU A 79 -6.21 -15.18 14.31
CA LEU A 79 -5.17 -14.35 13.71
C LEU A 79 -4.20 -15.15 12.85
N GLN A 80 -3.77 -16.33 13.33
CA GLN A 80 -2.91 -17.23 12.56
C GLN A 80 -3.62 -17.75 11.29
N ALA A 81 -4.90 -18.13 11.40
CA ALA A 81 -5.68 -18.57 10.25
C ALA A 81 -5.86 -17.45 9.19
N ALA A 82 -6.17 -16.23 9.63
CA ALA A 82 -6.27 -15.08 8.74
C ALA A 82 -4.93 -14.72 8.09
N ALA A 83 -3.84 -14.77 8.86
CA ALA A 83 -2.49 -14.55 8.36
C ALA A 83 -2.10 -15.57 7.27
N GLN A 84 -2.34 -16.86 7.52
CA GLN A 84 -2.10 -17.91 6.53
C GLN A 84 -2.94 -17.68 5.27
N ARG A 85 -4.23 -17.37 5.42
CA ARG A 85 -5.12 -17.09 4.30
C ARG A 85 -4.64 -15.92 3.44
N LEU A 86 -4.25 -14.82 4.08
CA LEU A 86 -3.71 -13.64 3.40
C LEU A 86 -2.40 -13.97 2.68
N GLN A 87 -1.47 -14.70 3.31
CA GLN A 87 -0.20 -15.11 2.68
C GLN A 87 -0.41 -15.97 1.42
N GLN A 88 -1.44 -16.81 1.40
CA GLN A 88 -1.77 -17.68 0.25
C GLN A 88 -2.45 -16.95 -0.91
N THR A 89 -2.76 -15.65 -0.78
CA THR A 89 -3.33 -14.88 -1.90
C THR A 89 -2.29 -14.70 -3.01
N ARG A 90 -1.03 -14.41 -2.64
CA ARG A 90 0.10 -14.13 -3.55
C ARG A 90 1.44 -14.50 -2.88
N PRO A 91 1.79 -15.79 -2.80
CA PRO A 91 2.88 -16.28 -1.94
C PRO A 91 4.29 -15.78 -2.30
N THR A 92 4.48 -15.25 -3.52
CA THR A 92 5.76 -14.66 -3.96
C THR A 92 5.92 -13.19 -3.59
N ALA A 93 4.88 -12.53 -3.06
CA ALA A 93 4.93 -11.13 -2.66
C ALA A 93 5.65 -10.98 -1.30
N VAL A 94 6.93 -10.62 -1.32
CA VAL A 94 7.73 -10.46 -0.10
C VAL A 94 7.14 -9.42 0.86
N ASN A 95 6.63 -8.30 0.35
CA ASN A 95 5.98 -7.27 1.17
C ASN A 95 4.71 -7.78 1.90
N LEU A 96 3.97 -8.70 1.29
CA LEU A 96 2.82 -9.37 1.92
C LEU A 96 3.29 -10.19 3.12
N ALA A 97 4.27 -11.06 2.92
CA ALA A 97 4.82 -11.91 3.96
C ALA A 97 5.44 -11.09 5.10
N TRP A 98 6.17 -10.04 4.77
CA TRP A 98 6.75 -9.09 5.73
C TRP A 98 5.67 -8.41 6.58
N ALA A 99 4.62 -7.86 5.96
CA ALA A 99 3.57 -7.14 6.67
C ALA A 99 2.78 -8.08 7.60
N VAL A 100 2.42 -9.26 7.11
CA VAL A 100 1.73 -10.29 7.92
C VAL A 100 2.58 -10.70 9.13
N ARG A 101 3.87 -10.97 8.92
CA ARG A 101 4.78 -11.34 10.01
C ARG A 101 4.88 -10.23 11.07
N ARG A 102 5.11 -8.98 10.62
CA ARG A 102 5.21 -7.81 11.49
C ARG A 102 3.94 -7.58 12.33
N MET A 103 2.77 -7.78 11.72
CA MET A 103 1.50 -7.72 12.44
C MET A 103 1.38 -8.82 13.49
N LEU A 104 1.69 -10.07 13.16
CA LEU A 104 1.63 -11.17 14.14
C LEU A 104 2.62 -10.97 15.30
N GLU A 105 3.86 -10.56 15.01
CA GLU A 105 4.89 -10.22 16.02
C GLU A 105 4.39 -9.13 16.97
N ARG A 106 3.62 -8.17 16.46
CA ARG A 106 3.03 -7.09 17.27
C ARG A 106 1.83 -7.54 18.10
N LEU A 107 0.97 -8.40 17.56
CA LEU A 107 -0.34 -8.68 18.14
C LEU A 107 -0.37 -9.88 19.09
N LEU A 108 0.33 -10.96 18.77
CA LEU A 108 0.29 -12.20 19.56
C LEU A 108 0.72 -12.01 21.02
N PRO A 109 1.72 -11.17 21.36
CA PRO A 109 2.08 -10.92 22.75
C PRO A 109 1.05 -10.13 23.56
N LEU A 110 0.07 -9.49 22.92
CA LEU A 110 -0.93 -8.64 23.58
C LEU A 110 -2.14 -9.45 24.05
N ALA A 111 -2.80 -8.97 25.10
CA ALA A 111 -4.10 -9.51 25.49
C ALA A 111 -5.15 -9.27 24.37
N PRO A 112 -6.09 -10.20 24.11
CA PRO A 112 -7.08 -10.06 23.04
C PRO A 112 -7.84 -8.72 23.04
N SER A 113 -8.15 -8.18 24.22
CA SER A 113 -8.83 -6.88 24.39
C SER A 113 -8.03 -5.68 23.87
N GLN A 114 -6.70 -5.78 23.78
CA GLN A 114 -5.81 -4.70 23.32
C GLN A 114 -5.46 -4.81 21.83
N ARG A 115 -5.72 -5.97 21.22
CA ARG A 115 -5.24 -6.27 19.86
C ARG A 115 -5.88 -5.40 18.81
N ARG A 116 -7.17 -5.05 18.95
CA ARG A 116 -7.86 -4.23 17.94
C ARG A 116 -7.19 -2.89 17.74
N ASP A 117 -7.02 -2.12 18.81
CA ASP A 117 -6.40 -0.80 18.71
C ASP A 117 -4.94 -0.88 18.26
N ALA A 118 -4.20 -1.86 18.77
CA ALA A 118 -2.82 -2.11 18.35
C ALA A 118 -2.71 -2.48 16.87
N ALA A 119 -3.66 -3.26 16.33
CA ALA A 119 -3.65 -3.71 14.94
C ALA A 119 -3.95 -2.57 13.98
N TRP A 120 -4.95 -1.73 14.29
CA TRP A 120 -5.24 -0.56 13.46
C TRP A 120 -4.09 0.45 13.47
N ALA A 121 -3.53 0.74 14.64
CA ALA A 121 -2.37 1.61 14.75
C ALA A 121 -1.16 1.08 13.95
N GLU A 122 -0.91 -0.23 14.01
CA GLU A 122 0.21 -0.85 13.29
C GLU A 122 -0.02 -0.91 11.78
N ALA A 123 -1.23 -1.20 11.32
CA ALA A 123 -1.58 -1.19 9.90
C ALA A 123 -1.49 0.23 9.30
N GLU A 124 -1.99 1.23 10.01
CA GLU A 124 -1.83 2.65 9.64
C GLU A 124 -0.34 3.04 9.61
N ARG A 125 0.45 2.59 10.58
CA ARG A 125 1.91 2.83 10.62
C ARG A 125 2.62 2.22 9.42
N ILE A 126 2.30 0.97 9.05
CA ILE A 126 2.84 0.33 7.83
C ILE A 126 2.51 1.16 6.59
N ALA A 127 1.28 1.66 6.49
CA ALA A 127 0.86 2.47 5.35
C ALA A 127 1.57 3.83 5.31
N GLN A 128 1.74 4.50 6.46
CA GLN A 128 2.46 5.77 6.58
C GLN A 128 3.95 5.63 6.27
N GLU A 129 4.59 4.56 6.73
CA GLU A 129 5.98 4.25 6.41
C GLU A 129 6.19 4.00 4.91
N ASP A 130 5.24 3.35 4.23
CA ASP A 130 5.26 3.21 2.78
C ASP A 130 5.22 4.57 2.08
N VAL A 131 4.31 5.46 2.50
CA VAL A 131 4.22 6.83 1.96
C VAL A 131 5.55 7.57 2.15
N ALA A 132 6.10 7.56 3.37
CA ALA A 132 7.34 8.26 3.68
C ALA A 132 8.54 7.70 2.91
N CYS A 133 8.63 6.37 2.78
CA CYS A 133 9.69 5.71 2.03
C CYS A 133 9.62 6.07 0.54
N ASN A 134 8.43 5.98 -0.06
CA ASN A 134 8.23 6.29 -1.48
C ASN A 134 8.42 7.78 -1.78
N GLU A 135 8.03 8.66 -0.85
CA GLU A 135 8.35 10.07 -0.93
C GLU A 135 9.87 10.31 -0.95
N ALA A 136 10.60 9.68 -0.03
CA ALA A 136 12.05 9.80 0.06
C ALA A 136 12.74 9.24 -1.20
N ILE A 137 12.32 8.07 -1.69
CA ILE A 137 12.78 7.51 -2.98
C ILE A 137 12.60 8.54 -4.10
N GLY A 138 11.43 9.16 -4.17
CA GLY A 138 11.15 10.20 -5.15
C GLY A 138 12.07 11.40 -5.00
N ALA A 139 12.26 11.92 -3.79
CA ALA A 139 13.09 13.10 -3.53
C ALA A 139 14.57 12.84 -3.89
N HIS A 140 15.12 11.72 -3.45
CA HIS A 140 16.49 11.33 -3.77
C HIS A 140 16.68 11.07 -5.27
N GLY A 141 15.74 10.35 -5.89
CA GLY A 141 15.81 10.06 -7.32
C GLY A 141 15.66 11.30 -8.19
N ALA A 142 14.83 12.27 -7.80
CA ALA A 142 14.66 13.53 -8.54
C ALA A 142 15.97 14.33 -8.63
N VAL A 143 16.79 14.34 -7.56
CA VAL A 143 18.12 14.97 -7.59
C VAL A 143 19.02 14.30 -8.65
N LEU A 144 19.01 12.97 -8.71
CA LEU A 144 19.80 12.23 -9.70
C LEU A 144 19.34 12.51 -11.14
N LEU A 145 18.04 12.60 -11.36
CA LEU A 145 17.46 12.94 -12.67
C LEU A 145 17.80 14.39 -13.06
N ALA A 146 17.71 15.34 -12.13
CA ALA A 146 18.11 16.73 -12.38
C ALA A 146 19.59 16.84 -12.77
N SER A 147 20.49 16.15 -12.06
CA SER A 147 21.90 16.09 -12.42
C SER A 147 22.14 15.41 -13.77
N ALA A 148 21.36 14.39 -14.13
CA ALA A 148 21.43 13.75 -15.44
C ALA A 148 20.97 14.70 -16.57
N ALA A 149 19.89 15.45 -16.35
CA ALA A 149 19.36 16.43 -17.29
C ALA A 149 20.38 17.55 -17.55
N GLN A 150 21.06 18.06 -16.51
CA GLN A 150 22.10 19.09 -16.66
C GLN A 150 23.29 18.64 -17.53
N ARG A 151 23.57 17.33 -17.59
CA ARG A 151 24.66 16.76 -18.40
C ARG A 151 24.26 16.47 -19.85
N LYS A 152 22.97 16.56 -20.18
CA LYS A 152 22.45 16.24 -21.49
C LYS A 152 22.02 17.52 -22.19
N SER A 153 22.37 17.66 -23.46
CA SER A 153 21.76 18.67 -24.32
C SER A 153 20.34 18.23 -24.70
N GLY A 154 19.34 18.98 -24.22
CA GLY A 154 17.92 18.72 -24.48
C GLY A 154 17.25 17.79 -23.46
N ARG A 155 16.08 17.26 -23.83
CA ARG A 155 15.16 16.53 -22.94
C ARG A 155 15.77 15.28 -22.31
N LEU A 156 15.50 15.05 -21.02
CA LEU A 156 15.82 13.79 -20.36
C LEU A 156 14.74 12.73 -20.66
N ASN A 157 15.11 11.70 -21.41
CA ASN A 157 14.20 10.56 -21.67
C ASN A 157 14.44 9.46 -20.63
N VAL A 158 13.42 9.10 -19.88
CA VAL A 158 13.45 8.02 -18.88
C VAL A 158 12.58 6.86 -19.34
N LEU A 159 13.15 5.66 -19.39
CA LEU A 159 12.41 4.43 -19.64
C LEU A 159 12.06 3.77 -18.31
N THR A 160 10.80 3.37 -18.17
CA THR A 160 10.30 2.60 -17.02
C THR A 160 9.54 1.37 -17.50
N HIS A 161 9.26 0.44 -16.59
CA HIS A 161 8.55 -0.81 -16.89
C HIS A 161 7.50 -1.11 -15.83
N CYS A 162 6.36 -1.65 -16.27
CA CYS A 162 5.16 -1.88 -15.44
C CYS A 162 4.61 -0.57 -14.84
N ASN A 163 3.78 -0.68 -13.80
CA ASN A 163 3.33 0.43 -12.98
C ASN A 163 4.02 0.36 -11.61
N ALA A 164 4.94 1.29 -11.37
CA ALA A 164 5.62 1.50 -10.10
C ALA A 164 5.30 2.89 -9.50
N GLY A 165 4.14 3.44 -9.86
CA GLY A 165 3.65 4.73 -9.39
C GLY A 165 2.74 4.57 -8.17
N TRP A 166 2.07 5.65 -7.80
CA TRP A 166 1.19 5.70 -6.62
C TRP A 166 0.09 4.63 -6.61
N LEU A 167 -0.36 4.15 -7.78
CA LEU A 167 -1.32 3.04 -7.87
C LEU A 167 -0.75 1.69 -7.39
N ALA A 168 0.57 1.52 -7.32
CA ALA A 168 1.24 0.29 -6.89
C ALA A 168 1.69 0.31 -5.42
N THR A 169 1.52 1.44 -4.75
CA THR A 169 1.94 1.71 -3.37
C THR A 169 0.77 2.37 -2.62
N VAL A 170 0.95 2.80 -1.37
CA VAL A 170 -0.05 3.62 -0.66
C VAL A 170 -0.11 5.02 -1.26
N ASP A 171 1.07 5.59 -1.55
CA ASP A 171 1.22 6.82 -2.34
C ASP A 171 2.60 6.92 -3.01
N TRP A 172 2.77 7.93 -3.87
CA TRP A 172 3.96 8.33 -4.64
C TRP A 172 4.44 7.29 -5.67
N GLY A 173 4.78 6.10 -5.21
CA GLY A 173 5.39 5.05 -6.00
C GLY A 173 6.89 4.90 -5.75
N THR A 174 7.50 3.91 -6.41
CA THR A 174 8.94 3.67 -6.34
C THR A 174 9.61 4.26 -7.58
N ALA A 175 9.74 3.51 -8.68
CA ALA A 175 10.46 3.97 -9.88
C ALA A 175 9.81 5.17 -10.58
N LEU A 176 8.50 5.38 -10.42
CA LEU A 176 7.79 6.53 -10.99
C LEU A 176 7.81 7.77 -10.08
N ALA A 177 8.05 7.63 -8.77
CA ALA A 177 8.08 8.80 -7.86
C ALA A 177 9.21 9.80 -8.19
N PRO A 178 10.45 9.38 -8.53
CA PRO A 178 11.49 10.28 -9.01
C PRO A 178 11.07 11.04 -10.26
N ILE A 179 10.37 10.38 -11.18
CA ILE A 179 9.91 10.99 -12.43
C ILE A 179 8.86 12.06 -12.13
N TYR A 180 7.89 11.77 -11.25
CA TYR A 180 6.89 12.75 -10.82
C TYR A 180 7.54 13.97 -10.16
N LYS A 181 8.41 13.76 -9.16
CA LYS A 181 9.04 14.86 -8.44
C LYS A 181 10.03 15.67 -9.30
N ALA A 182 10.77 15.02 -10.21
CA ALA A 182 11.63 15.72 -11.15
C ALA A 182 10.81 16.61 -12.11
N ARG A 183 9.67 16.09 -12.61
CA ARG A 183 8.77 16.88 -13.45
C ARG A 183 8.17 18.07 -12.70
N ASP A 184 7.73 17.87 -11.46
CA ASP A 184 7.21 18.95 -10.60
C ASP A 184 8.28 20.02 -10.31
N ALA A 185 9.56 19.62 -10.26
CA ALA A 185 10.71 20.50 -10.12
C ALA A 185 11.18 21.16 -11.44
N GLY A 186 10.46 20.94 -12.55
CA GLY A 186 10.74 21.58 -13.84
C GLY A 186 11.80 20.87 -14.70
N VAL A 187 12.19 19.64 -14.38
CA VAL A 187 13.01 18.82 -15.28
C VAL A 187 12.16 18.39 -16.48
N ASP A 188 12.60 18.72 -17.69
CA ASP A 188 11.91 18.38 -18.94
C ASP A 188 12.31 17.03 -19.56
#